data_AF-A0AAU7CRB1-F1
#
_entry.id   AF-A0AAU7CRB1-F1
#
_cell.length_a   1.000
_cell.length_b   1.000
_cell.length_c   1.000
_cell.angle_alpha   90.00
_cell.angle_beta   90.00
_cell.angle_gamma   90.00
#
_symmetry.space_group_name_H-M   'P 1'
#
loop_
_entity.id
_entity.type
_entity.pdbx_description
1 polymer ?
#
loop_
_entity_poly.entity_id
_entity_poly.type
_entity_poly.pdbx_seq_one_letter_code
_entity_poly.pdbx_strand_id
1 'polypeptide(L)'
;MVKIRRAYEALFLGLFLFFLLITDLRYLKGWPVSLFLEATPLVAVSTALTTHTLYRNLTWGLLIIAITMIVGRVWCNWMCPFGILHHIFGVIGNRRNTKQMIEVNRYRKIYALKYYILAAMLAMASLWIIPTTLSAPGRVYAAYAGNELPQKGFARVFAAVTTGVSEAAEEHKAGNSTLQIGLLDPIALTVRSMTTSVLPTAQKATESIYTEPREYWQAWIVGLIFVGLLVANWWIPRFFCRALCPLGALLGVFSRFSLWRIDRDPVRCTDCDLCLKSCEGASDPHTDLRKSECFVCLNCIEDCPHDALSFRFLPRKASEVTYPAVGRRQLILAGLFGVFFFPMARLSGGVRKNFNKAVIRPPGSVAEDEFLRRCIKCDQCIRVCPTNVLQPSLFESGVEGLWTPS
;
A
#
# COMPACT_ATOMS: atom_id res chain seq x y z
N MET A 1 23.10 -13.84 -7.26
CA MET A 1 21.72 -13.33 -7.08
C MET A 1 21.68 -11.89 -6.54
N VAL A 2 22.45 -11.52 -5.50
CA VAL A 2 22.42 -10.15 -4.94
C VAL A 2 22.85 -9.05 -5.94
N LYS A 3 23.85 -9.32 -6.79
CA LYS A 3 24.24 -8.37 -7.87
C LYS A 3 23.09 -8.06 -8.84
N ILE A 4 22.33 -9.08 -9.24
CA ILE A 4 21.15 -8.94 -10.12
C ILE A 4 20.09 -8.08 -9.43
N ARG A 5 19.82 -8.35 -8.14
CA ARG A 5 18.91 -7.55 -7.32
C ARG A 5 19.32 -6.08 -7.29
N ARG A 6 20.58 -5.76 -6.99
CA ARG A 6 21.08 -4.37 -6.94
C ARG A 6 20.95 -3.67 -8.30
N ALA A 7 21.23 -4.37 -9.40
CA ALA A 7 21.03 -3.84 -10.75
C ALA A 7 19.56 -3.51 -11.02
N TYR A 8 18.64 -4.38 -10.57
CA TYR A 8 17.21 -4.18 -10.70
C TYR A 8 16.69 -3.03 -9.81
N GLU A 9 17.17 -2.92 -8.56
CA GLU A 9 16.89 -1.79 -7.67
C GLU A 9 17.31 -0.46 -8.32
N ALA A 10 18.51 -0.39 -8.87
CA ALA A 10 19.01 0.80 -9.56
C ALA A 10 18.17 1.12 -10.81
N LEU A 11 17.79 0.12 -11.59
CA LEU A 11 16.95 0.28 -12.77
C LEU A 11 15.55 0.80 -12.42
N PHE A 12 14.87 0.22 -11.43
CA PHE A 12 13.52 0.64 -11.04
C PHE A 12 13.49 2.01 -10.38
N LEU A 13 14.47 2.31 -9.51
CA LEU A 13 14.60 3.65 -8.94
C LEU A 13 14.92 4.69 -10.03
N GLY A 14 15.84 4.35 -10.95
CA GLY A 14 16.18 5.20 -12.09
C GLY A 14 14.98 5.45 -12.99
N LEU A 15 14.22 4.40 -13.33
CA LEU A 15 12.99 4.51 -14.13
C LEU A 15 11.92 5.36 -13.43
N PHE A 16 11.74 5.17 -12.12
CA PHE A 16 10.79 5.96 -11.33
C PHE A 16 11.17 7.44 -11.32
N LEU A 17 12.45 7.77 -11.05
CA LEU A 17 12.94 9.15 -11.07
C LEU A 17 12.86 9.75 -12.48
N PHE A 18 13.20 8.98 -13.51
CA PHE A 18 13.09 9.38 -14.90
C PHE A 18 11.64 9.70 -15.30
N PHE A 19 10.69 8.84 -14.96
CA PHE A 19 9.27 9.09 -15.21
C PHE A 19 8.74 10.27 -14.41
N LEU A 20 9.19 10.45 -13.17
CA LEU A 20 8.91 11.66 -12.42
C LEU A 20 9.42 12.87 -13.20
N LEU A 21 10.69 12.93 -13.58
CA LEU A 21 11.27 14.08 -14.31
C LEU A 21 10.59 14.35 -15.66
N ILE A 22 10.35 13.32 -16.49
CA ILE A 22 9.71 13.47 -17.80
C ILE A 22 8.29 14.03 -17.70
N THR A 23 7.55 13.60 -16.69
CA THR A 23 6.18 14.09 -16.47
C THR A 23 6.15 15.60 -16.22
N ASP A 24 7.27 16.18 -15.77
CA ASP A 24 7.39 17.64 -15.60
C ASP A 24 7.76 18.39 -16.87
N LEU A 25 8.41 17.75 -17.84
CA LEU A 25 8.90 18.39 -19.07
C LEU A 25 7.78 18.70 -20.09
N ARG A 26 6.52 18.82 -19.64
CA ARG A 26 5.28 19.10 -20.39
C ARG A 26 4.93 18.13 -21.54
N TYR A 27 5.86 17.27 -21.97
CA TYR A 27 5.71 16.46 -23.18
C TYR A 27 4.81 15.22 -23.00
N LEU A 28 4.68 14.70 -21.77
CA LEU A 28 3.84 13.54 -21.47
C LEU A 28 2.94 13.85 -20.26
N LYS A 29 1.63 13.98 -20.50
CA LYS A 29 0.59 14.28 -19.51
C LYS A 29 0.40 13.15 -18.48
N GLY A 30 1.33 12.94 -17.55
CA GLY A 30 1.18 12.03 -16.39
C GLY A 30 1.19 10.53 -16.67
N TRP A 31 1.11 10.11 -17.93
CA TRP A 31 0.96 8.71 -18.34
C TRP A 31 2.09 7.72 -17.93
N PRO A 32 3.35 8.11 -17.68
CA PRO A 32 4.35 7.11 -17.29
C PRO A 32 4.39 6.80 -15.78
N VAL A 33 3.97 7.74 -14.90
CA VAL A 33 4.04 7.56 -13.43
C VAL A 33 2.84 6.76 -12.90
N SER A 34 1.69 6.84 -13.57
CA SER A 34 0.49 6.08 -13.19
C SER A 34 0.72 4.56 -13.21
N LEU A 35 1.61 4.05 -14.06
CA LEU A 35 1.93 2.62 -14.14
C LEU A 35 2.42 2.06 -12.80
N PHE A 36 3.24 2.81 -12.06
CA PHE A 36 3.70 2.39 -10.73
C PHE A 36 2.57 2.37 -9.69
N LEU A 37 1.64 3.33 -9.77
CA LEU A 37 0.48 3.40 -8.88
C LEU A 37 -0.51 2.27 -9.18
N GLU A 38 -0.77 2.00 -10.46
CA GLU A 38 -1.66 0.93 -10.93
C GLU A 38 -1.09 -0.47 -10.64
N ALA A 39 0.23 -0.61 -10.68
CA ALA A 39 0.91 -1.83 -10.28
C ALA A 39 0.83 -2.09 -8.77
N THR A 40 0.30 -1.17 -7.96
CA THR A 40 0.24 -1.36 -6.51
C THR A 40 -0.88 -2.34 -6.11
N PRO A 41 -0.55 -3.51 -5.55
CA PRO A 41 -1.55 -4.52 -5.17
C PRO A 41 -2.59 -4.02 -4.17
N LEU A 42 -2.17 -3.18 -3.23
CA LEU A 42 -3.06 -2.64 -2.21
C LEU A 42 -4.12 -1.72 -2.83
N VAL A 43 -3.71 -0.83 -3.73
CA VAL A 43 -4.62 0.04 -4.50
C VAL A 43 -5.59 -0.81 -5.32
N ALA A 44 -5.09 -1.86 -5.99
CA ALA A 44 -5.94 -2.74 -6.78
C ALA A 44 -7.03 -3.43 -5.94
N VAL A 45 -6.64 -4.04 -4.82
CA VAL A 45 -7.57 -4.72 -3.90
C VAL A 45 -8.55 -3.72 -3.29
N SER A 46 -8.08 -2.56 -2.84
CA SER A 46 -8.95 -1.59 -2.18
C SER A 46 -9.94 -0.93 -3.11
N THR A 47 -9.50 -0.56 -4.32
CA THR A 47 -10.38 0.03 -5.31
C THR A 47 -11.40 -1.01 -5.77
N ALA A 48 -10.99 -2.28 -5.97
CA ALA A 48 -11.94 -3.34 -6.27
C ALA A 48 -12.99 -3.53 -5.15
N LEU A 49 -12.58 -3.41 -3.88
CA LEU A 49 -13.50 -3.49 -2.73
C LEU A 49 -14.45 -2.28 -2.62
N THR A 50 -14.03 -1.08 -3.03
CA THR A 50 -14.86 0.13 -2.95
C THR A 50 -15.73 0.34 -4.20
N THR A 51 -15.26 -0.03 -5.40
CA THR A 51 -15.93 0.27 -6.67
C THR A 51 -16.55 -0.94 -7.37
N HIS A 52 -16.23 -2.18 -6.97
CA HIS A 52 -16.59 -3.43 -7.68
C HIS A 52 -16.10 -3.56 -9.13
N THR A 53 -15.29 -2.61 -9.59
CA THR A 53 -14.80 -2.60 -10.96
C THR A 53 -13.30 -2.87 -10.95
N LEU A 54 -12.89 -3.93 -11.64
CA LEU A 54 -11.48 -4.14 -11.92
C LEU A 54 -11.12 -3.33 -13.17
N TYR A 55 -10.54 -2.15 -12.99
CA TYR A 55 -10.03 -1.38 -14.11
C TYR A 55 -8.95 -2.18 -14.86
N ARG A 56 -8.89 -2.04 -16.20
CA ARG A 56 -7.97 -2.81 -17.05
C ARG A 56 -6.52 -2.77 -16.55
N ASN A 57 -6.07 -1.62 -16.06
CA ASN A 57 -4.70 -1.43 -15.58
C ASN A 57 -4.46 -1.95 -14.14
N LEU A 58 -5.51 -2.18 -13.35
CA LEU A 58 -5.37 -2.76 -11.99
C LEU A 58 -5.01 -4.26 -12.02
N THR A 59 -5.07 -4.89 -13.18
CA THR A 59 -4.63 -6.27 -13.41
C THR A 59 -3.15 -6.47 -13.06
N TRP A 60 -2.31 -5.43 -13.21
CA TRP A 60 -0.90 -5.47 -12.80
C TRP A 60 -0.74 -5.76 -11.30
N GLY A 61 -1.58 -5.16 -10.45
CA GLY A 61 -1.58 -5.43 -9.02
C GLY A 61 -1.89 -6.89 -8.69
N LEU A 62 -2.84 -7.51 -9.41
CA LEU A 62 -3.16 -8.93 -9.25
C LEU A 62 -2.01 -9.84 -9.69
N LEU A 63 -1.35 -9.49 -10.80
CA LEU A 63 -0.17 -10.20 -11.27
C LEU A 63 0.96 -10.18 -10.22
N ILE A 64 1.15 -9.05 -9.53
CA ILE A 64 2.15 -8.96 -8.45
C ILE A 64 1.75 -9.79 -7.23
N ILE A 65 0.46 -9.90 -6.91
CA ILE A 65 -0.01 -10.82 -5.86
C ILE A 65 0.32 -12.26 -6.26
N ALA A 66 0.06 -12.65 -7.50
CA ALA A 66 0.39 -13.99 -8.01
C ALA A 66 1.90 -14.27 -7.93
N ILE A 67 2.75 -13.34 -8.37
CA ILE A 67 4.21 -13.44 -8.22
C ILE A 67 4.61 -13.55 -6.74
N THR A 68 3.95 -12.79 -5.85
CA THR A 68 4.21 -12.83 -4.41
C THR A 68 3.86 -14.18 -3.79
N MET A 69 2.81 -14.84 -4.26
CA MET A 69 2.46 -16.19 -3.85
C MET A 69 3.46 -17.25 -4.34
N ILE A 70 4.25 -16.96 -5.37
CA ILE A 70 5.26 -17.89 -5.89
C ILE A 70 6.61 -17.67 -5.19
N VAL A 71 7.12 -16.42 -5.24
CA VAL A 71 8.50 -16.09 -4.86
C VAL A 71 8.60 -15.41 -3.48
N GLY A 72 7.48 -15.03 -2.88
CA GLY A 72 7.45 -14.23 -1.65
C GLY A 72 7.46 -12.73 -1.96
N ARG A 73 7.79 -11.90 -0.96
CA ARG A 73 7.60 -10.43 -1.02
C ARG A 73 8.70 -9.68 -1.80
N VAL A 74 8.96 -10.11 -3.04
CA VAL A 74 10.00 -9.56 -3.92
C VAL A 74 9.73 -8.08 -4.23
N TRP A 75 8.47 -7.68 -4.40
CA TRP A 75 8.07 -6.30 -4.73
C TRP A 75 8.66 -5.25 -3.80
N CYS A 76 8.60 -5.48 -2.48
CA CYS A 76 9.02 -4.50 -1.46
C CYS A 76 10.51 -4.15 -1.54
N ASN A 77 11.34 -5.06 -2.05
CA ASN A 77 12.78 -4.85 -2.15
C ASN A 77 13.27 -4.58 -3.57
N TRP A 78 12.67 -5.23 -4.58
CA TRP A 78 13.18 -5.18 -5.95
C TRP A 78 12.55 -4.05 -6.77
N MET A 79 11.27 -3.73 -6.54
CA MET A 79 10.49 -2.84 -7.43
C MET A 79 10.05 -1.54 -6.74
N CYS A 80 9.77 -1.59 -5.45
CA CYS A 80 9.20 -0.46 -4.72
C CYS A 80 10.24 0.67 -4.52
N PRO A 81 10.04 1.87 -5.11
CA PRO A 81 11.01 2.97 -4.98
C PRO A 81 11.19 3.40 -3.53
N PHE A 82 10.10 3.40 -2.74
CA PHE A 82 10.16 3.72 -1.32
C PHE A 82 11.00 2.72 -0.51
N GLY A 83 10.87 1.42 -0.83
CA GLY A 83 11.67 0.37 -0.20
C GLY A 83 13.17 0.53 -0.51
N ILE A 84 13.50 0.89 -1.75
CA ILE A 84 14.87 1.15 -2.20
C ILE A 84 15.44 2.41 -1.53
N LEU A 85 14.67 3.49 -1.42
CA LEU A 85 15.07 4.69 -0.67
C LEU A 85 15.39 4.33 0.79
N HIS A 86 14.53 3.55 1.45
CA HIS A 86 14.82 3.06 2.80
C HIS A 86 16.05 2.15 2.87
N HIS A 87 16.36 1.36 1.85
CA HIS A 87 17.61 0.60 1.81
C HIS A 87 18.82 1.55 1.85
N ILE A 88 18.83 2.53 0.94
CA ILE A 88 19.93 3.49 0.77
C ILE A 88 20.14 4.31 2.04
N PHE A 89 19.08 4.92 2.57
CA PHE A 89 19.15 5.70 3.82
C PHE A 89 19.59 4.85 5.02
N GLY A 90 19.32 3.54 4.96
CA GLY A 90 19.66 2.60 6.02
C GLY A 90 21.15 2.34 6.06
N VAL A 91 21.77 2.24 4.88
CA VAL A 91 23.23 2.09 4.75
C VAL A 91 23.95 3.38 5.12
N ILE A 92 23.46 4.54 4.65
CA ILE A 92 24.10 5.85 4.87
C ILE A 92 24.20 6.21 6.36
N GLY A 93 23.13 5.97 7.12
CA GLY A 93 23.06 6.35 8.54
C GLY A 93 23.58 5.31 9.53
N ASN A 94 24.01 4.13 9.07
CA ASN A 94 24.31 3.03 9.98
C ASN A 94 25.72 3.13 10.56
N ARG A 95 25.80 3.44 11.87
CA ARG A 95 27.05 3.46 12.65
C ARG A 95 27.16 2.31 13.66
N ARG A 96 26.36 1.26 13.50
CA ARG A 96 26.24 0.18 14.50
C ARG A 96 27.24 -0.92 14.29
N ASN A 97 27.68 -1.50 15.40
CA ASN A 97 28.52 -2.71 15.39
C ASN A 97 27.68 -3.95 15.02
N THR A 98 28.35 -5.04 14.62
CA THR A 98 27.69 -6.29 14.19
C THR A 98 26.68 -6.82 15.22
N LYS A 99 27.02 -6.83 16.52
CA LYS A 99 26.13 -7.28 17.59
C LYS A 99 24.84 -6.45 17.67
N GLN A 100 24.97 -5.12 17.55
CA GLN A 100 23.83 -4.21 17.56
C GLN A 100 22.96 -4.41 16.31
N MET A 101 23.57 -4.64 15.15
CA MET A 101 22.84 -4.91 13.91
C MET A 101 22.01 -6.19 14.00
N ILE A 102 22.59 -7.27 14.55
CA ILE A 102 21.88 -8.53 14.81
C ILE A 102 20.65 -8.26 15.69
N GLU A 103 20.83 -7.57 16.82
CA GLU A 103 19.75 -7.33 17.78
C GLU A 103 18.62 -6.43 17.24
N VAL A 104 18.97 -5.43 16.43
CA VAL A 104 17.97 -4.54 15.82
C VAL A 104 17.20 -5.24 14.69
N ASN A 105 17.82 -6.21 14.02
CA ASN A 105 17.20 -7.01 12.96
C ASN A 105 16.42 -8.23 13.45
N ARG A 106 16.44 -8.53 14.74
CA ARG A 106 15.52 -9.53 15.31
C ARG A 106 14.07 -9.06 15.21
N TYR A 107 13.16 -10.02 15.11
CA TYR A 107 11.73 -9.73 15.09
C TYR A 107 11.25 -9.03 16.38
N ARG A 108 10.39 -8.02 16.23
CA ARG A 108 9.76 -7.28 17.33
C ARG A 108 8.24 -7.26 17.15
N LYS A 109 7.50 -7.29 18.26
CA LYS A 109 6.02 -7.27 18.25
C LYS A 109 5.43 -6.02 17.60
N ILE A 110 6.16 -4.89 17.58
CA ILE A 110 5.72 -3.66 16.91
C ILE A 110 5.49 -3.85 15.39
N TYR A 111 6.14 -4.84 14.76
CA TYR A 111 5.95 -5.14 13.34
C TYR A 111 4.56 -5.71 13.02
N ALA A 112 3.79 -6.11 14.03
CA ALA A 112 2.38 -6.47 13.86
C ALA A 112 1.49 -5.25 13.51
N LEU A 113 1.94 -4.02 13.81
CA LEU A 113 1.16 -2.78 13.65
C LEU A 113 0.68 -2.57 12.21
N LYS A 114 1.50 -2.87 11.19
CA LYS A 114 1.10 -2.77 9.78
C LYS A 114 -0.12 -3.64 9.42
N TYR A 115 -0.30 -4.78 10.09
CA TYR A 115 -1.47 -5.64 9.88
C TYR A 115 -2.73 -5.05 10.51
N TYR A 116 -2.59 -4.36 11.65
CA TYR A 116 -3.69 -3.63 12.27
C TYR A 116 -4.10 -2.41 11.42
N ILE A 117 -3.13 -1.67 10.89
CA ILE A 117 -3.39 -0.57 9.94
C ILE A 117 -4.12 -1.10 8.69
N LEU A 118 -3.63 -2.20 8.10
CA LEU A 118 -4.30 -2.83 6.96
C LEU A 118 -5.74 -3.25 7.29
N ALA A 119 -5.96 -3.89 8.44
CA ALA A 119 -7.29 -4.32 8.86
C ALA A 119 -8.25 -3.14 9.02
N ALA A 120 -7.82 -2.05 9.65
CA ALA A 120 -8.61 -0.83 9.79
C ALA A 120 -8.95 -0.21 8.41
N MET A 121 -7.96 -0.13 7.51
CA MET A 121 -8.15 0.40 6.16
C MET A 121 -9.09 -0.43 5.30
N LEU A 122 -8.96 -1.75 5.33
CA LEU A 122 -9.87 -2.64 4.60
C LEU A 122 -11.28 -2.61 5.19
N ALA A 123 -11.42 -2.51 6.52
CA ALA A 123 -12.72 -2.37 7.18
C ALA A 123 -13.45 -1.08 6.76
N MET A 124 -12.75 0.05 6.65
CA MET A 124 -13.31 1.30 6.12
C MET A 124 -13.73 1.17 4.65
N ALA A 125 -12.92 0.47 3.83
CA ALA A 125 -13.25 0.25 2.42
C ALA A 125 -14.48 -0.67 2.25
N SER A 126 -14.68 -1.62 3.16
CA SER A 126 -15.75 -2.63 3.10
C SER A 126 -16.99 -2.31 3.94
N LEU A 127 -17.12 -1.09 4.46
CA LEU A 127 -18.19 -0.76 5.41
C LEU A 127 -19.61 -0.90 4.81
N TRP A 128 -19.74 -0.66 3.49
CA TRP A 128 -20.98 -0.83 2.74
C TRP A 128 -21.56 -2.26 2.81
N ILE A 129 -20.74 -3.28 3.11
CA ILE A 129 -21.19 -4.68 3.20
C ILE A 129 -22.22 -4.86 4.33
N ILE A 130 -22.07 -4.16 5.46
CA ILE A 130 -22.94 -4.31 6.63
C ILE A 130 -24.40 -3.93 6.33
N PRO A 131 -24.71 -2.73 5.81
CA PRO A 131 -26.09 -2.39 5.44
C PRO A 131 -26.60 -3.23 4.26
N THR A 132 -25.73 -3.64 3.32
CA THR A 132 -26.13 -4.54 2.24
C THR A 132 -26.57 -5.91 2.75
N THR A 133 -25.88 -6.51 3.71
CA THR A 133 -26.30 -7.82 4.25
C THR A 133 -27.61 -7.73 5.03
N LEU A 134 -27.90 -6.58 5.64
CA LEU A 134 -29.16 -6.34 6.35
C LEU A 134 -30.34 -6.11 5.40
N SER A 135 -30.15 -5.40 4.28
CA SER A 135 -31.23 -5.08 3.34
C SER A 135 -31.39 -6.08 2.19
N ALA A 136 -30.35 -6.87 1.87
CA ALA A 136 -30.37 -7.84 0.78
C ALA A 136 -31.52 -8.86 0.86
N PRO A 137 -31.86 -9.48 2.01
CA PRO A 137 -32.94 -10.47 2.07
C PRO A 137 -34.29 -9.91 1.57
N GLY A 138 -34.61 -8.66 1.91
CA GLY A 138 -35.83 -7.99 1.46
C GLY A 138 -35.85 -7.75 -0.05
N ARG A 139 -34.71 -7.35 -0.64
CA ARG A 139 -34.62 -7.15 -2.10
C ARG A 139 -34.62 -8.44 -2.89
N VAL A 140 -33.94 -9.46 -2.39
CA VAL A 140 -33.97 -10.80 -3.00
C VAL A 140 -35.39 -11.34 -3.00
N TYR A 141 -36.15 -11.15 -1.91
CA TYR A 141 -37.56 -11.52 -1.86
C TYR A 141 -38.39 -10.73 -2.87
N ALA A 142 -38.21 -9.41 -2.95
CA ALA A 142 -38.91 -8.56 -3.92
C ALA A 142 -38.61 -8.95 -5.38
N ALA A 143 -37.34 -9.18 -5.71
CA ALA A 143 -36.91 -9.63 -7.04
C ALA A 143 -37.44 -11.03 -7.40
N TYR A 144 -37.51 -11.94 -6.41
CA TYR A 144 -38.06 -13.27 -6.61
C TYR A 144 -39.58 -13.25 -6.83
N ALA A 145 -40.29 -12.46 -6.02
CA ALA A 145 -41.75 -12.29 -6.06
C ALA A 145 -42.22 -11.49 -7.28
N GLY A 146 -41.38 -10.60 -7.81
CA GLY A 146 -41.62 -9.88 -9.06
C GLY A 146 -41.71 -10.82 -10.27
N ASN A 147 -42.51 -10.44 -11.27
CA ASN A 147 -42.64 -11.18 -12.53
C ASN A 147 -41.61 -10.76 -13.60
N GLU A 148 -40.63 -9.95 -13.24
CA GLU A 148 -39.65 -9.38 -14.18
C GLU A 148 -38.55 -10.37 -14.60
N LEU A 149 -38.34 -11.45 -13.83
CA LEU A 149 -37.33 -12.45 -14.14
C LEU A 149 -37.89 -13.54 -15.07
N PRO A 150 -37.36 -13.70 -16.31
CA PRO A 150 -37.86 -14.69 -17.27
C PRO A 150 -37.47 -16.14 -16.92
N GLN A 151 -36.54 -16.30 -15.99
CA GLN A 151 -35.98 -17.60 -15.59
C GLN A 151 -36.97 -18.36 -14.69
N LYS A 152 -36.89 -19.71 -14.69
CA LYS A 152 -37.73 -20.59 -13.87
C LYS A 152 -36.87 -21.47 -12.95
N GLY A 153 -37.45 -21.95 -11.85
CA GLY A 153 -36.79 -22.88 -10.92
C GLY A 153 -35.53 -22.29 -10.27
N PHE A 154 -34.46 -23.08 -10.16
CA PHE A 154 -33.21 -22.69 -9.51
C PHE A 154 -32.53 -21.47 -10.17
N ALA A 155 -32.65 -21.34 -11.50
CA ALA A 155 -32.13 -20.18 -12.22
C ALA A 155 -32.81 -18.88 -11.76
N ARG A 156 -34.14 -18.92 -11.51
CA ARG A 156 -34.88 -17.76 -10.96
C ARG A 156 -34.39 -17.39 -9.56
N VAL A 157 -34.13 -18.37 -8.70
CA VAL A 157 -33.58 -18.13 -7.36
C VAL A 157 -32.20 -17.49 -7.46
N PHE A 158 -31.31 -18.03 -8.29
CA PHE A 158 -29.98 -17.47 -8.50
C PHE A 158 -30.05 -16.04 -9.04
N ALA A 159 -30.88 -15.80 -10.06
CA ALA A 159 -31.08 -14.46 -10.62
C ALA A 159 -31.65 -13.47 -9.60
N ALA A 160 -32.63 -13.88 -8.79
CA ALA A 160 -33.20 -13.03 -7.75
C ALA A 160 -32.18 -12.72 -6.63
N VAL A 161 -31.33 -13.69 -6.28
CA VAL A 161 -30.23 -13.48 -5.33
C VAL A 161 -29.21 -12.51 -5.92
N THR A 162 -28.79 -12.69 -7.17
CA THR A 162 -27.78 -11.80 -7.78
C THR A 162 -28.32 -10.39 -7.96
N THR A 163 -29.53 -10.20 -8.48
CA THR A 163 -30.14 -8.88 -8.67
C THR A 163 -30.43 -8.18 -7.34
N GLY A 164 -31.07 -8.88 -6.40
CA GLY A 164 -31.42 -8.31 -5.09
C GLY A 164 -30.18 -7.91 -4.27
N VAL A 165 -29.12 -8.73 -4.30
CA VAL A 165 -27.83 -8.38 -3.67
C VAL A 165 -27.15 -7.23 -4.41
N SER A 166 -27.16 -7.21 -5.76
CA SER A 166 -26.53 -6.11 -6.51
C SER A 166 -27.22 -4.78 -6.28
N GLU A 167 -28.54 -4.74 -6.22
CA GLU A 167 -29.31 -3.52 -5.94
C GLU A 167 -29.05 -3.02 -4.51
N ALA A 168 -29.09 -3.92 -3.52
CA ALA A 168 -28.77 -3.60 -2.13
C ALA A 168 -27.33 -3.11 -1.97
N ALA A 169 -26.42 -3.65 -2.78
CA ALA A 169 -25.05 -3.18 -2.86
C ALA A 169 -24.98 -1.76 -3.45
N GLU A 170 -25.65 -1.50 -4.57
CA GLU A 170 -25.60 -0.18 -5.22
C GLU A 170 -26.18 0.96 -4.37
N GLU A 171 -27.29 0.72 -3.68
CA GLU A 171 -27.89 1.76 -2.83
C GLU A 171 -27.02 2.11 -1.64
N HIS A 172 -26.52 1.10 -0.92
CA HIS A 172 -25.71 1.33 0.27
C HIS A 172 -24.25 1.64 -0.05
N LYS A 173 -23.81 1.48 -1.30
CA LYS A 173 -22.52 2.03 -1.73
C LYS A 173 -22.54 3.53 -1.52
N ALA A 174 -23.51 4.28 -2.06
CA ALA A 174 -23.61 5.75 -1.90
C ALA A 174 -23.60 6.17 -0.42
N GLY A 175 -22.59 6.95 -0.06
CA GLY A 175 -22.16 7.28 1.29
C GLY A 175 -21.38 6.28 2.19
N ASN A 176 -21.29 4.97 1.96
CA ASN A 176 -20.75 4.06 3.00
C ASN A 176 -19.37 3.43 2.71
N SER A 177 -18.49 4.12 1.99
CA SER A 177 -17.10 3.70 1.84
C SER A 177 -16.19 4.89 1.48
N THR A 178 -14.94 4.82 1.94
CA THR A 178 -13.88 5.82 1.68
C THR A 178 -12.55 5.13 1.39
N LEU A 179 -11.75 5.71 0.50
CA LEU A 179 -10.46 5.15 0.10
C LEU A 179 -9.30 5.87 0.80
N GLN A 180 -8.98 5.48 2.03
CA GLN A 180 -7.89 6.10 2.81
C GLN A 180 -6.51 5.51 2.56
N ILE A 181 -6.41 4.48 1.72
CA ILE A 181 -5.19 3.70 1.51
C ILE A 181 -4.03 4.53 0.95
N GLY A 182 -4.32 5.55 0.14
CA GLY A 182 -3.34 6.49 -0.39
C GLY A 182 -2.58 7.32 0.66
N LEU A 183 -3.04 7.33 1.91
CA LEU A 183 -2.37 8.04 3.01
C LEU A 183 -1.03 7.37 3.36
N LEU A 184 -1.05 6.04 3.48
CA LEU A 184 0.06 5.19 3.93
C LEU A 184 0.55 4.23 2.84
N ASP A 185 0.05 4.36 1.61
CA ASP A 185 0.62 3.62 0.49
C ASP A 185 2.03 4.15 0.18
N PRO A 186 3.08 3.31 0.15
CA PRO A 186 4.45 3.77 -0.05
C PRO A 186 4.66 4.49 -1.39
N ILE A 187 3.96 4.08 -2.45
CA ILE A 187 4.15 4.65 -3.78
C ILE A 187 3.41 5.98 -3.86
N ALA A 188 2.14 6.03 -3.43
CA ALA A 188 1.39 7.30 -3.34
C ALA A 188 2.10 8.31 -2.44
N LEU A 189 2.60 7.89 -1.28
CA LEU A 189 3.36 8.74 -0.36
C LEU A 189 4.65 9.26 -1.00
N THR A 190 5.40 8.41 -1.71
CA THR A 190 6.64 8.83 -2.39
C THR A 190 6.32 9.83 -3.50
N VAL A 191 5.35 9.52 -4.36
CA VAL A 191 4.96 10.37 -5.48
C VAL A 191 4.46 11.72 -4.97
N ARG A 192 3.59 11.73 -3.96
CA ARG A 192 3.10 12.95 -3.30
C ARG A 192 4.25 13.78 -2.74
N SER A 193 5.12 13.19 -1.94
CA SER A 193 6.24 13.90 -1.30
C SER A 193 7.23 14.47 -2.33
N MET A 194 7.50 13.72 -3.40
CA MET A 194 8.35 14.20 -4.49
C MET A 194 7.68 15.36 -5.24
N THR A 195 6.40 15.22 -5.55
CA THR A 195 5.61 16.20 -6.31
C THR A 195 5.41 17.51 -5.56
N THR A 196 4.99 17.44 -4.30
CA THR A 196 4.59 18.62 -3.53
C THR A 196 5.75 19.27 -2.81
N SER A 197 6.78 18.50 -2.44
CA SER A 197 7.82 18.97 -1.51
C SER A 197 9.21 18.97 -2.14
N VAL A 198 9.72 17.81 -2.56
CA VAL A 198 11.13 17.64 -2.94
C VAL A 198 11.47 18.37 -4.24
N LEU A 199 10.69 18.15 -5.32
CA LEU A 199 10.97 18.75 -6.63
C LEU A 199 10.82 20.28 -6.63
N PRO A 200 9.75 20.87 -6.06
CA PRO A 200 9.64 22.33 -5.92
C PRO A 200 10.79 22.95 -5.13
N THR A 201 11.23 22.31 -4.04
CA THR A 201 12.34 22.81 -3.23
C THR A 201 13.68 22.73 -3.99
N ALA A 202 13.91 21.61 -4.68
CA ALA A 202 15.10 21.45 -5.52
C ALA A 202 15.13 22.47 -6.67
N GLN A 203 13.97 22.82 -7.23
CA GLN A 203 13.84 23.87 -8.24
C GLN A 203 14.26 25.23 -7.69
N LYS A 204 13.72 25.62 -6.53
CA LYS A 204 14.10 26.89 -5.87
C LYS A 204 15.59 26.95 -5.56
N ALA A 205 16.22 25.82 -5.24
CA ALA A 205 17.65 25.76 -4.94
C ALA A 205 18.57 25.77 -6.18
N THR A 206 18.12 25.28 -7.33
CA THR A 206 18.98 25.06 -8.51
C THR A 206 18.70 26.02 -9.66
N GLU A 207 17.67 26.88 -9.55
CA GLU A 207 17.20 27.89 -10.53
C GLU A 207 16.99 27.42 -12.00
N SER A 208 17.27 26.17 -12.36
CA SER A 208 17.62 25.82 -13.75
C SER A 208 16.88 24.62 -14.37
N ILE A 209 15.99 23.93 -13.65
CA ILE A 209 15.44 22.64 -14.15
C ILE A 209 14.03 22.76 -14.75
N TYR A 210 13.23 23.77 -14.40
CA TYR A 210 11.81 23.82 -14.77
C TYR A 210 11.34 25.19 -15.25
N THR A 211 10.37 25.18 -16.16
CA THR A 211 9.84 26.37 -16.84
C THR A 211 8.89 27.21 -15.99
N GLU A 212 8.26 26.66 -14.95
CA GLU A 212 7.39 27.42 -14.05
C GLU A 212 7.56 26.99 -12.57
N PRO A 213 7.68 27.95 -11.63
CA PRO A 213 7.75 27.66 -10.20
C PRO A 213 6.37 27.19 -9.71
N ARG A 214 6.33 25.99 -9.12
CA ARG A 214 5.15 25.46 -8.46
C ARG A 214 5.32 25.55 -6.96
N GLU A 215 4.35 26.12 -6.26
CA GLU A 215 4.39 26.22 -4.80
C GLU A 215 3.14 25.59 -4.21
N TYR A 216 3.32 24.71 -3.23
CA TYR A 216 2.21 24.05 -2.56
C TYR A 216 2.22 24.42 -1.09
N TRP A 217 1.08 24.88 -0.57
CA TRP A 217 0.97 25.37 0.81
C TRP A 217 1.39 24.33 1.85
N GLN A 218 1.09 23.06 1.59
CA GLN A 218 1.33 21.94 2.52
C GLN A 218 2.60 21.14 2.21
N ALA A 219 3.45 21.65 1.31
CA ALA A 219 4.71 21.01 0.93
C ALA A 219 5.56 20.65 2.15
N TRP A 220 5.67 21.54 3.12
CA TRP A 220 6.51 21.33 4.29
C TRP A 220 5.99 20.20 5.20
N ILE A 221 4.67 20.05 5.38
CA ILE A 221 4.09 18.97 6.21
C ILE A 221 4.40 17.61 5.59
N VAL A 222 4.06 17.45 4.31
CA VAL A 222 4.27 16.21 3.58
C VAL A 222 5.76 15.87 3.52
N GLY A 223 6.60 16.86 3.20
CA GLY A 223 8.05 16.71 3.16
C GLY A 223 8.64 16.30 4.50
N LEU A 224 8.22 16.91 5.62
CA LEU A 224 8.67 16.56 6.96
C LEU A 224 8.26 15.13 7.35
N ILE A 225 7.03 14.71 7.03
CA ILE A 225 6.58 13.33 7.26
C ILE A 225 7.46 12.35 6.47
N PHE A 226 7.71 12.63 5.19
CA PHE A 226 8.51 11.78 4.32
C PHE A 226 9.97 11.66 4.79
N VAL A 227 10.63 12.79 5.06
CA VAL A 227 12.00 12.81 5.59
C VAL A 227 12.06 12.17 6.97
N GLY A 228 11.10 12.44 7.84
CA GLY A 228 10.99 11.82 9.16
C GLY A 228 10.91 10.30 9.09
N LEU A 229 10.14 9.75 8.16
CA LEU A 229 10.08 8.31 7.91
C LEU A 229 11.42 7.75 7.43
N LEU A 230 12.10 8.44 6.50
CA LEU A 230 13.42 8.01 6.02
C LEU A 230 14.50 8.07 7.13
N VAL A 231 14.45 9.08 7.99
CA VAL A 231 15.37 9.25 9.13
C VAL A 231 15.08 8.25 10.25
N ALA A 232 13.81 7.85 10.45
CA ALA A 232 13.41 6.80 11.41
C ALA A 232 14.15 5.46 11.20
N ASN A 233 14.68 5.25 10.00
CA ASN A 233 15.53 4.13 9.62
C ASN A 233 16.81 4.01 10.47
N TRP A 234 17.30 5.12 11.02
CA TRP A 234 18.46 5.16 11.91
C TRP A 234 18.20 4.53 13.28
N TRP A 235 16.93 4.31 13.66
CA TRP A 235 16.54 3.55 14.85
C TRP A 235 16.10 2.14 14.50
N ILE A 236 15.26 1.97 13.47
CA ILE A 236 14.79 0.65 13.03
C ILE A 236 15.00 0.54 11.51
N PRO A 237 15.84 -0.39 11.02
CA PRO A 237 16.05 -0.60 9.60
C PRO A 237 14.72 -0.84 8.89
N ARG A 238 14.49 -0.10 7.82
CA ARG A 238 13.23 -0.07 7.06
C ARG A 238 11.99 0.07 7.95
N PHE A 239 12.05 0.99 8.91
CA PHE A 239 10.97 1.24 9.90
C PHE A 239 9.58 1.22 9.28
N PHE A 240 9.36 2.00 8.22
CA PHE A 240 8.04 2.05 7.56
C PHE A 240 7.62 0.70 6.99
N CYS A 241 8.48 0.03 6.22
CA CYS A 241 8.16 -1.27 5.61
C CYS A 241 7.93 -2.38 6.65
N ARG A 242 8.62 -2.31 7.81
CA ARG A 242 8.49 -3.28 8.89
C ARG A 242 7.27 -3.03 9.79
N ALA A 243 6.96 -1.76 10.11
CA ALA A 243 6.00 -1.41 11.15
C ALA A 243 4.71 -0.73 10.65
N LEU A 244 4.75 0.06 9.57
CA LEU A 244 3.63 0.92 9.18
C LEU A 244 2.97 0.58 7.83
N CYS A 245 3.72 -0.01 6.91
CA CYS A 245 3.30 -0.17 5.51
C CYS A 245 2.15 -1.18 5.34
N PRO A 246 0.91 -0.74 5.02
CA PRO A 246 -0.23 -1.64 4.81
C PRO A 246 -0.05 -2.49 3.54
N LEU A 247 0.63 -1.97 2.52
CA LEU A 247 0.94 -2.74 1.31
C LEU A 247 1.85 -3.92 1.65
N GLY A 248 2.84 -3.68 2.51
CA GLY A 248 3.72 -4.72 3.01
C GLY A 248 2.98 -5.77 3.81
N ALA A 249 2.02 -5.36 4.65
CA ALA A 249 1.16 -6.28 5.38
C ALA A 249 0.35 -7.18 4.44
N LEU A 250 -0.26 -6.60 3.39
CA LEU A 250 -1.05 -7.32 2.40
C LEU A 250 -0.20 -8.39 1.71
N LEU A 251 0.98 -8.00 1.21
CA LEU A 251 1.92 -8.93 0.57
C LEU A 251 2.44 -9.99 1.55
N GLY A 252 2.57 -9.67 2.84
CA GLY A 252 2.91 -10.63 3.88
C GLY A 252 1.82 -11.65 4.20
N VAL A 253 0.54 -11.30 4.00
CA VAL A 253 -0.57 -12.27 4.10
C VAL A 253 -0.51 -13.25 2.93
N PHE A 254 -0.24 -12.76 1.71
CA PHE A 254 -0.15 -13.63 0.52
C PHE A 254 1.16 -14.43 0.44
N SER A 255 2.28 -13.90 0.97
CA SER A 255 3.56 -14.61 0.95
C SER A 255 3.60 -15.85 1.85
N ARG A 256 2.57 -16.09 2.67
CA ARG A 256 2.42 -17.38 3.38
C ARG A 256 2.35 -18.58 2.43
N PHE A 257 1.91 -18.35 1.19
CA PHE A 257 1.80 -19.35 0.14
C PHE A 257 3.08 -19.49 -0.71
N SER A 258 4.14 -18.72 -0.42
CA SER A 258 5.39 -18.71 -1.21
C SER A 258 5.99 -20.10 -1.34
N LEU A 259 6.16 -20.54 -2.58
CA LEU A 259 6.78 -21.82 -2.93
C LEU A 259 8.30 -21.76 -2.84
N TRP A 260 8.90 -20.66 -3.30
CA TRP A 260 10.32 -20.38 -3.12
C TRP A 260 10.57 -19.70 -1.78
N ARG A 261 11.54 -20.21 -1.02
CA ARG A 261 11.92 -19.63 0.27
C ARG A 261 13.35 -19.97 0.66
N ILE A 262 13.81 -19.30 1.70
CA ILE A 262 15.12 -19.54 2.29
C ILE A 262 15.04 -20.84 3.09
N ASP A 263 16.00 -21.71 2.87
CA ASP A 263 16.16 -23.00 3.51
C ASP A 263 17.45 -23.01 4.33
N ARG A 264 17.37 -23.50 5.56
CA ARG A 264 18.51 -23.63 6.48
C ARG A 264 18.89 -25.09 6.57
N ASP A 265 20.16 -25.39 6.28
CA ASP A 265 20.76 -26.69 6.55
C ASP A 265 21.26 -26.74 8.01
N PRO A 266 20.61 -27.51 8.90
CA PRO A 266 21.02 -27.58 10.31
C PRO A 266 22.37 -28.28 10.50
N VAL A 267 22.85 -29.07 9.53
CA VAL A 267 24.12 -29.79 9.63
C VAL A 267 25.30 -28.84 9.39
N ARG A 268 25.13 -27.86 8.49
CA ARG A 268 26.17 -26.87 8.16
C ARG A 268 26.14 -25.63 9.04
N CYS A 269 25.01 -25.36 9.70
CA CYS A 269 24.82 -24.14 10.47
C CYS A 269 25.40 -24.27 11.88
N THR A 270 26.28 -23.33 12.25
CA THR A 270 26.99 -23.28 13.54
C THR A 270 26.36 -22.31 14.57
N ASP A 271 25.10 -21.92 14.37
CA ASP A 271 24.39 -20.96 15.24
C ASP A 271 25.10 -19.62 15.51
N CYS A 272 25.82 -19.09 14.52
CA CYS A 272 26.60 -17.84 14.65
C CYS A 272 25.80 -16.52 14.54
N ASP A 273 24.48 -16.55 14.29
CA ASP A 273 23.59 -15.38 14.11
C ASP A 273 23.97 -14.34 13.03
N LEU A 274 25.04 -14.54 12.26
CA LEU A 274 25.52 -13.57 11.27
C LEU A 274 24.51 -13.28 10.15
N CYS A 275 23.65 -14.24 9.82
CA CYS A 275 22.58 -14.06 8.84
C CYS A 275 21.54 -12.99 9.23
N LEU A 276 21.46 -12.63 10.52
CA LEU A 276 20.61 -11.54 11.02
C LEU A 276 21.22 -10.15 10.79
N LYS A 277 22.55 -10.06 10.62
CA LYS A 277 23.28 -8.79 10.50
C LYS A 277 22.71 -7.90 9.39
N SER A 278 22.41 -8.46 8.22
CA SER A 278 21.85 -7.72 7.08
C SER A 278 20.43 -8.20 6.70
N CYS A 279 19.70 -8.80 7.65
CA CYS A 279 18.33 -9.23 7.44
C CYS A 279 17.38 -8.01 7.45
N GLU A 280 16.98 -7.57 6.26
CA GLU A 280 16.15 -6.37 6.13
C GLU A 280 14.67 -6.58 6.49
N GLY A 281 14.19 -7.82 6.43
CA GLY A 281 12.80 -8.16 6.77
C GLY A 281 12.54 -8.40 8.25
N ALA A 282 13.59 -8.54 9.08
CA ALA A 282 13.48 -9.11 10.43
C ALA A 282 12.73 -10.45 10.43
N SER A 283 13.05 -11.30 9.46
CA SER A 283 12.39 -12.58 9.22
C SER A 283 13.03 -13.76 9.95
N ASP A 284 14.00 -13.50 10.83
CA ASP A 284 14.75 -14.49 11.61
C ASP A 284 15.20 -15.74 10.82
N PRO A 285 16.01 -15.62 9.75
CA PRO A 285 16.52 -16.77 8.97
C PRO A 285 17.35 -17.76 9.79
N HIS A 286 17.76 -17.37 11.00
CA HIS A 286 18.52 -18.22 11.89
C HIS A 286 17.64 -19.29 12.54
N THR A 287 16.67 -18.88 13.36
CA THR A 287 15.77 -19.76 14.12
C THR A 287 14.60 -20.23 13.26
N ASP A 288 13.43 -19.58 13.41
CA ASP A 288 12.26 -19.86 12.59
C ASP A 288 12.08 -18.78 11.52
N LEU A 289 12.18 -19.19 10.25
CA LEU A 289 11.96 -18.26 9.15
C LEU A 289 10.50 -17.78 9.12
N ARG A 290 10.30 -16.48 9.33
CA ARG A 290 8.99 -15.81 9.23
C ARG A 290 8.72 -15.42 7.78
N LYS A 291 7.91 -16.22 7.07
CA LYS A 291 7.60 -16.01 5.63
C LYS A 291 6.88 -14.71 5.34
N SER A 292 6.04 -14.29 6.27
CA SER A 292 5.26 -13.05 6.15
C SER A 292 6.12 -11.79 6.23
N GLU A 293 7.35 -11.89 6.77
CA GLU A 293 8.26 -10.77 6.99
C GLU A 293 9.44 -10.74 6.01
N CYS A 294 9.80 -11.88 5.41
CA CYS A 294 10.92 -11.96 4.48
C CYS A 294 10.68 -11.15 3.19
N PHE A 295 11.56 -10.19 2.90
CA PHE A 295 11.55 -9.41 1.65
C PHE A 295 12.29 -10.06 0.48
N VAL A 296 12.83 -11.27 0.67
CA VAL A 296 13.61 -11.98 -0.37
C VAL A 296 14.76 -11.09 -0.89
N CYS A 297 15.45 -10.43 0.05
CA CYS A 297 16.65 -9.65 -0.27
C CYS A 297 17.84 -10.56 -0.56
N LEU A 298 17.91 -11.75 0.04
CA LEU A 298 19.00 -12.72 -0.10
C LEU A 298 20.35 -12.27 0.50
N ASN A 299 20.40 -11.17 1.27
CA ASN A 299 21.62 -10.75 1.98
C ASN A 299 22.13 -11.82 2.94
N CYS A 300 21.22 -12.50 3.63
CA CYS A 300 21.57 -13.54 4.59
C CYS A 300 22.30 -14.75 3.99
N ILE A 301 22.11 -15.00 2.68
CA ILE A 301 22.84 -16.06 1.96
C ILE A 301 24.27 -15.60 1.70
N GLU A 302 24.48 -14.33 1.33
CA GLU A 302 25.80 -13.74 1.09
C GLU A 302 26.60 -13.55 2.39
N ASP A 303 25.92 -13.24 3.50
CA ASP A 303 26.55 -13.06 4.82
C ASP A 303 26.92 -14.38 5.52
N CYS A 304 26.50 -15.54 5.01
CA CYS A 304 26.70 -16.83 5.67
C CYS A 304 28.10 -17.40 5.35
N PRO A 305 29.02 -17.53 6.31
CA PRO A 305 30.37 -18.05 6.04
C PRO A 305 30.42 -19.57 5.83
N HIS A 306 29.34 -20.28 6.13
CA HIS A 306 29.27 -21.75 6.09
C HIS A 306 28.35 -22.29 4.99
N ASP A 307 27.86 -21.44 4.09
CA ASP A 307 26.93 -21.81 3.01
C ASP A 307 25.74 -22.67 3.48
N ALA A 308 25.25 -22.38 4.69
CA ALA A 308 24.18 -23.12 5.34
C ALA A 308 22.78 -22.62 4.94
N LEU A 309 22.68 -21.51 4.21
CA LEU A 309 21.42 -20.92 3.74
C LEU A 309 21.34 -21.00 2.22
N SER A 310 20.20 -21.46 1.70
CA SER A 310 19.97 -21.54 0.25
C SER A 310 18.55 -21.10 -0.11
N PHE A 311 18.33 -20.61 -1.34
CA PHE A 311 17.01 -20.26 -1.84
C PHE A 311 16.48 -21.41 -2.70
N ARG A 312 15.54 -22.20 -2.17
CA ARG A 312 15.05 -23.43 -2.81
C ARG A 312 13.55 -23.38 -3.06
N PHE A 313 13.12 -24.14 -4.07
CA PHE A 313 11.73 -24.46 -4.31
C PHE A 313 11.29 -25.55 -3.33
N LEU A 314 10.21 -25.30 -2.57
CA LEU A 314 9.60 -26.24 -1.62
C LEU A 314 10.64 -26.96 -0.71
N PRO A 315 11.40 -26.23 0.12
CA PRO A 315 12.37 -26.86 1.00
C PRO A 315 11.73 -27.77 2.04
N ARG A 316 12.53 -28.73 2.55
CA ARG A 316 12.11 -29.66 3.60
C ARG A 316 11.77 -28.86 4.86
N LYS A 317 10.73 -29.28 5.59
CA LYS A 317 10.18 -28.60 6.79
C LYS A 317 11.27 -28.33 7.84
N ALA A 318 11.94 -27.19 7.74
CA ALA A 318 12.57 -26.52 8.87
C ALA A 318 11.48 -25.84 9.70
N SER A 319 11.77 -25.47 10.94
CA SER A 319 10.84 -24.74 11.79
C SER A 319 10.52 -23.38 11.15
N GLU A 320 9.29 -23.21 10.70
CA GLU A 320 8.85 -22.06 9.89
C GLU A 320 7.61 -21.45 10.51
N VAL A 321 7.59 -20.12 10.63
CA VAL A 321 6.39 -19.37 11.03
C VAL A 321 5.71 -18.85 9.77
N THR A 322 4.60 -19.49 9.39
CA THR A 322 3.84 -19.14 8.19
C THR A 322 2.87 -17.99 8.41
N TYR A 323 2.32 -17.84 9.61
CA TYR A 323 1.32 -16.84 9.93
C TYR A 323 1.97 -15.57 10.52
N PRO A 324 1.49 -14.36 10.16
CA PRO A 324 1.85 -13.15 10.89
C PRO A 324 1.58 -13.29 12.39
N ALA A 325 2.51 -12.85 13.22
CA ALA A 325 2.36 -12.89 14.67
C ALA A 325 1.42 -11.76 15.15
N VAL A 326 0.13 -11.89 14.82
CA VAL A 326 -0.93 -10.95 15.18
C VAL A 326 -1.80 -11.51 16.30
N GLY A 327 -2.05 -10.70 17.32
CA GLY A 327 -3.05 -11.03 18.33
C GLY A 327 -4.47 -10.86 17.78
N ARG A 328 -5.32 -11.89 17.95
CA ARG A 328 -6.71 -11.91 17.42
C ARG A 328 -7.55 -10.76 17.97
N ARG A 329 -7.44 -10.48 19.28
CA ARG A 329 -8.19 -9.40 19.95
C ARG A 329 -7.82 -8.04 19.36
N GLN A 330 -6.53 -7.78 19.19
CA GLN A 330 -6.03 -6.53 18.62
C GLN A 330 -6.45 -6.36 17.15
N LEU A 331 -6.50 -7.46 16.38
CA LEU A 331 -6.96 -7.42 15.00
C LEU A 331 -8.44 -7.01 14.91
N ILE A 332 -9.29 -7.59 15.78
CA ILE A 332 -10.71 -7.24 15.86
C ILE A 332 -10.86 -5.77 16.30
N LEU A 333 -10.12 -5.33 17.33
CA LEU A 333 -10.16 -3.94 17.79
C LEU A 333 -9.72 -2.96 16.70
N ALA A 334 -8.71 -3.30 15.90
CA ALA A 334 -8.28 -2.47 14.76
C ALA A 334 -9.35 -2.40 13.66
N GLY A 335 -10.01 -3.52 13.35
CA GLY A 335 -11.14 -3.55 12.42
C GLY A 335 -12.31 -2.70 12.91
N LEU A 336 -12.71 -2.87 14.18
CA LEU A 336 -13.75 -2.06 14.81
C LEU A 336 -13.39 -0.58 14.81
N PHE A 337 -12.14 -0.23 15.13
CA PHE A 337 -11.66 1.14 15.05
C PHE A 337 -11.84 1.71 13.64
N GLY A 338 -11.51 0.96 12.58
CA GLY A 338 -11.80 1.37 11.20
C GLY A 338 -13.30 1.59 10.94
N VAL A 339 -14.15 0.67 11.39
CA VAL A 339 -15.62 0.76 11.27
C VAL A 339 -16.19 2.01 11.96
N PHE A 340 -15.71 2.33 13.17
CA PHE A 340 -16.16 3.50 13.94
C PHE A 340 -15.50 4.82 13.51
N PHE A 341 -14.25 4.76 13.02
CA PHE A 341 -13.55 5.93 12.53
C PHE A 341 -14.21 6.48 11.27
N PHE A 342 -14.76 5.63 10.40
CA PHE A 342 -15.47 6.06 9.20
C PHE A 342 -16.61 7.06 9.46
N PRO A 343 -17.67 6.74 10.23
CA PRO A 343 -18.75 7.70 10.47
C PRO A 343 -18.25 8.94 11.21
N MET A 344 -17.24 8.82 12.07
CA MET A 344 -16.63 9.97 12.75
C MET A 344 -15.90 10.91 11.77
N ALA A 345 -15.09 10.34 10.86
CA ALA A 345 -14.41 11.08 9.80
C ALA A 345 -15.43 11.73 8.86
N ARG A 346 -16.54 11.05 8.58
CA ARG A 346 -17.63 11.59 7.76
C ARG A 346 -18.43 12.69 8.44
N LEU A 347 -18.65 12.60 9.75
CA LEU A 347 -19.31 13.66 10.53
C LEU A 347 -18.46 14.94 10.60
N SER A 348 -17.13 14.82 10.47
CA SER A 348 -16.22 15.97 10.47
C SER A 348 -16.29 16.81 9.18
N GLY A 349 -16.62 16.19 8.05
CA GLY A 349 -16.78 16.87 6.77
C GLY A 349 -18.25 17.02 6.47
N GLY A 350 -18.78 18.24 6.40
CA GLY A 350 -20.19 18.54 6.11
C GLY A 350 -20.68 18.12 4.72
N VAL A 351 -20.37 16.91 4.25
CA VAL A 351 -20.74 16.34 2.95
C VAL A 351 -22.11 15.68 3.05
N ARG A 352 -23.09 16.45 3.54
CA ARG A 352 -24.49 16.30 3.15
C ARG A 352 -24.83 17.52 2.30
N LYS A 353 -24.89 17.33 0.98
CA LYS A 353 -25.48 18.24 -0.03
C LYS A 353 -24.93 19.68 -0.15
N ASN A 354 -24.02 20.14 0.70
CA ASN A 354 -23.55 21.52 0.66
C ASN A 354 -22.24 21.65 -0.13
N PHE A 355 -22.34 22.28 -1.30
CA PHE A 355 -21.20 22.73 -2.09
C PHE A 355 -20.30 23.65 -1.24
N ASN A 356 -19.05 23.22 -0.99
CA ASN A 356 -18.05 24.07 -0.35
C ASN A 356 -17.21 24.77 -1.44
N LYS A 357 -17.30 26.11 -1.52
CA LYS A 357 -16.53 26.92 -2.48
C LYS A 357 -15.01 26.75 -2.33
N ALA A 358 -14.54 26.29 -1.17
CA ALA A 358 -13.13 26.04 -0.90
C ALA A 358 -12.61 24.68 -1.41
N VAL A 359 -13.45 23.85 -2.03
CA VAL A 359 -13.07 22.53 -2.56
C VAL A 359 -13.24 22.51 -4.07
N ILE A 360 -12.15 22.77 -4.80
CA ILE A 360 -12.08 22.72 -6.27
C ILE A 360 -11.54 21.35 -6.67
N ARG A 361 -12.38 20.53 -7.31
CA ARG A 361 -11.97 19.22 -7.83
C ARG A 361 -11.40 19.35 -9.26
N PRO A 362 -10.51 18.43 -9.69
CA PRO A 362 -9.99 18.41 -11.05
C PRO A 362 -11.10 18.33 -12.11
N PRO A 363 -10.91 18.89 -13.32
CA PRO A 363 -11.92 18.83 -14.37
C PRO A 363 -12.25 17.37 -14.72
N GLY A 364 -13.55 17.07 -14.90
CA GLY A 364 -14.04 15.71 -15.14
C GLY A 364 -14.18 14.86 -13.87
N SER A 365 -14.06 15.45 -12.68
CA SER A 365 -14.40 14.77 -11.42
C SER A 365 -15.89 14.48 -11.31
N VAL A 366 -16.20 13.37 -10.64
CA VAL A 366 -17.56 12.96 -10.26
C VAL A 366 -18.02 13.67 -8.98
N ALA A 367 -19.24 13.36 -8.52
CA ALA A 367 -19.76 13.85 -7.24
C ALA A 367 -18.83 13.48 -6.07
N GLU A 368 -18.80 14.31 -5.03
CA GLU A 368 -17.85 14.23 -3.91
C GLU A 368 -17.77 12.84 -3.26
N ASP A 369 -18.91 12.23 -2.93
CA ASP A 369 -18.97 10.89 -2.32
C ASP A 369 -18.37 9.81 -3.25
N GLU A 370 -18.53 9.95 -4.56
CA GLU A 370 -17.98 9.02 -5.55
C GLU A 370 -16.49 9.29 -5.80
N PHE A 371 -16.08 10.55 -5.72
CA PHE A 371 -14.69 10.96 -5.84
C PHE A 371 -13.84 10.41 -4.70
N LEU A 372 -14.31 10.53 -3.45
CA LEU A 372 -13.60 10.05 -2.25
C LEU A 372 -13.44 8.52 -2.18
N ARG A 373 -14.19 7.77 -3.00
CA ARG A 373 -14.04 6.30 -3.15
C ARG A 373 -13.01 5.87 -4.17
N ARG A 374 -12.71 6.75 -5.11
CA ARG A 374 -11.83 6.49 -6.25
C ARG A 374 -10.47 7.16 -6.07
N CYS A 375 -10.42 8.26 -5.33
CA CYS A 375 -9.19 9.02 -5.12
C CYS A 375 -8.19 8.22 -4.28
N ILE A 376 -7.08 7.81 -4.89
CA ILE A 376 -5.95 7.15 -4.23
C ILE A 376 -4.93 8.13 -3.64
N LYS A 377 -5.23 9.44 -3.59
CA LYS A 377 -4.38 10.48 -2.97
C LYS A 377 -2.93 10.49 -3.49
N CYS A 378 -2.77 10.33 -4.80
CA CYS A 378 -1.48 10.20 -5.48
C CYS A 378 -0.92 11.52 -6.03
N ASP A 379 -1.67 12.62 -5.92
CA ASP A 379 -1.33 13.98 -6.35
C ASP A 379 -0.96 14.16 -7.84
N GLN A 380 -1.25 13.20 -8.70
CA GLN A 380 -1.01 13.32 -10.15
C GLN A 380 -1.85 14.45 -10.78
N CYS A 381 -3.07 14.65 -10.30
CA CYS A 381 -3.95 15.74 -10.76
C CYS A 381 -3.45 17.13 -10.33
N ILE A 382 -2.96 17.25 -9.09
CA ILE A 382 -2.32 18.47 -8.57
C ILE A 382 -1.07 18.78 -9.40
N ARG A 383 -0.28 17.76 -9.68
CA ARG A 383 0.95 17.87 -10.47
C ARG A 383 0.72 18.37 -11.89
N VAL A 384 -0.26 17.79 -12.60
CA VAL A 384 -0.51 18.12 -14.01
C VAL A 384 -1.26 19.45 -14.17
N CYS A 385 -1.72 20.06 -13.06
CA CYS A 385 -2.43 21.32 -13.08
C CYS A 385 -1.54 22.44 -13.67
N PRO A 386 -1.92 23.03 -14.82
CA PRO A 386 -1.10 24.05 -15.48
C PRO A 386 -1.09 25.36 -14.70
N THR A 387 -2.18 25.70 -14.03
CA THR A 387 -2.35 26.97 -13.30
C THR A 387 -1.97 26.88 -11.82
N ASN A 388 -1.54 25.71 -11.34
CA ASN A 388 -1.26 25.46 -9.91
C ASN A 388 -2.46 25.77 -8.97
N VAL A 389 -3.69 25.83 -9.50
CA VAL A 389 -4.90 26.13 -8.73
C VAL A 389 -5.27 24.98 -7.80
N LEU A 390 -5.03 23.73 -8.21
CA LEU A 390 -5.28 22.56 -7.38
C LEU A 390 -4.20 22.44 -6.30
N GLN A 391 -4.62 22.42 -5.05
CA GLN A 391 -3.76 22.27 -3.88
C GLN A 391 -4.16 21.00 -3.10
N PRO A 392 -3.23 20.36 -2.37
CA PRO A 392 -3.62 19.30 -1.45
C PRO A 392 -4.47 19.88 -0.31
N SER A 393 -5.61 19.26 -0.02
CA SER A 393 -6.48 19.65 1.10
C SER A 393 -5.98 19.09 2.44
N LEU A 394 -6.25 19.81 3.52
CA LEU A 394 -6.06 19.39 4.91
C LEU A 394 -7.40 18.94 5.51
N PHE A 395 -8.33 19.88 5.66
CA PHE A 395 -9.62 19.68 6.33
C PHE A 395 -10.80 20.32 5.60
N GLU A 396 -10.57 20.93 4.43
CA GLU A 396 -11.58 21.66 3.64
C GLU A 396 -12.70 20.73 3.14
N SER A 397 -12.36 19.46 2.87
CA SER A 397 -13.29 18.38 2.53
C SER A 397 -13.51 17.38 3.69
N GLY A 398 -13.23 17.81 4.92
CA GLY A 398 -13.25 16.97 6.12
C GLY A 398 -12.07 16.02 6.22
N VAL A 399 -12.05 15.19 7.27
CA VAL A 399 -10.95 14.24 7.53
C VAL A 399 -10.83 13.18 6.43
N GLU A 400 -11.93 12.79 5.78
CA GLU A 400 -11.88 11.84 4.66
C GLU A 400 -11.12 12.40 3.45
N GLY A 401 -11.27 13.70 3.23
CA GLY A 401 -10.66 14.44 2.14
C GLY A 401 -9.20 14.82 2.35
N LEU A 402 -8.57 14.45 3.48
CA LEU A 402 -7.16 14.77 3.74
C LEU A 402 -6.25 14.38 2.56
N TRP A 403 -5.48 15.33 2.04
CA TRP A 403 -4.60 15.24 0.87
C TRP A 403 -5.30 14.83 -0.43
N THR A 404 -6.55 15.25 -0.59
CA THR A 404 -7.23 15.20 -1.89
C THR A 404 -7.07 16.56 -2.61
N PRO A 405 -7.16 16.63 -3.94
CA PRO A 405 -7.06 17.90 -4.68
C PRO A 405 -8.23 18.84 -4.38
N SER A 406 -7.96 20.05 -3.90
CA SER A 406 -8.94 21.10 -3.59
C SER A 406 -8.58 22.45 -4.18
#